data_AF-A0A3B3H7Q8-F1
#
_entry.id   AF-A0A3B3H7Q8-F1
#
_cell.length_a   1.000
_cell.length_b   1.000
_cell.length_c   1.000
_cell.angle_alpha   90.00
_cell.angle_beta   90.00
_cell.angle_gamma   90.00
#
_symmetry.space_group_name_H-M   'P 1'
#
loop_
_entity.id
_entity.type
_entity.pdbx_description
1 polymer ?
#
loop_
_entity_poly.entity_id
_entity_poly.type
_entity_poly.pdbx_seq_one_letter_code
_entity_poly.pdbx_strand_id
1 'polypeptide(L)'
;KMSNVTEKTTVNLLGKEANLHQQVLASFPLCDVTEDDLTQNPRFCKLLVLLAQHMDRTGLTASLKAELEKTEQNLQSQRRQWLRTEVLHRGLQEMIQDHHVRKAHVTEPPDQNMFHETMEKCLLVAQCVRQLDPSSATNEEQPFVFGLTPRHVKELTPPDKDVQRMRRALPKQLENHLRQKCLHLLSYYQPECETESEGLKTVKLSHLSALLDKEKTRAESLRGTCRENAVLLQRQSQVYLCELMKCIQLLQTLILDHRLKIQTDLDRSKLDYLEGKCELVLQKLKEAGGRTEGLPGRKTGRRAEADLL
;
A
#
# COMPACT_ATOMS: atom_id res chain seq x y z
N LYS A 1 -59.87 -43.14 -18.60
CA LYS A 1 -58.57 -43.14 -17.86
C LYS A 1 -57.42 -42.86 -18.84
N MET A 2 -57.15 -41.60 -19.19
CA MET A 2 -55.88 -41.20 -19.84
C MET A 2 -55.59 -39.72 -19.53
N SER A 3 -55.59 -39.37 -18.25
CA SER A 3 -54.84 -38.23 -17.72
C SER A 3 -53.48 -38.78 -17.33
N ASN A 4 -52.41 -38.51 -18.10
CA ASN A 4 -50.99 -38.73 -17.70
C ASN A 4 -49.98 -38.45 -18.84
N VAL A 5 -50.39 -37.98 -20.03
CA VAL A 5 -49.46 -37.79 -21.16
C VAL A 5 -48.91 -36.35 -21.26
N THR A 6 -49.54 -35.37 -20.63
CA THR A 6 -49.13 -33.95 -20.70
C THR A 6 -48.12 -33.50 -19.63
N GLU A 7 -47.84 -34.32 -18.60
CA GLU A 7 -46.92 -33.93 -17.52
C GLU A 7 -45.46 -34.34 -17.77
N LYS A 8 -45.18 -35.28 -18.69
CA LYS A 8 -43.80 -35.76 -18.92
C LYS A 8 -42.97 -34.86 -19.85
N THR A 9 -43.59 -33.99 -20.63
CA THR A 9 -42.88 -33.10 -21.57
C THR A 9 -42.48 -31.77 -20.94
N THR A 10 -43.24 -31.28 -19.97
CA THR A 10 -42.93 -30.05 -19.20
C THR A 10 -41.81 -30.24 -18.18
N VAL A 11 -41.66 -31.45 -17.62
CA VAL A 11 -40.63 -31.75 -16.61
C VAL A 11 -39.20 -31.78 -17.20
N ASN A 12 -39.04 -32.08 -18.49
CA ASN A 12 -37.73 -32.12 -19.17
C ASN A 12 -37.25 -30.77 -19.73
N LEU A 13 -38.11 -29.75 -19.77
CA LEU A 13 -37.76 -28.38 -20.18
C LEU A 13 -37.32 -27.54 -18.99
N LEU A 14 -37.99 -27.69 -17.85
CA LEU A 14 -37.67 -26.96 -16.61
C LEU A 14 -36.24 -27.26 -16.10
N GLY A 15 -35.80 -28.52 -16.21
CA GLY A 15 -34.45 -28.92 -15.82
C GLY A 15 -33.34 -28.44 -16.78
N LYS A 16 -33.68 -28.10 -18.03
CA LYS A 16 -32.74 -27.48 -18.98
C LYS A 16 -32.68 -25.96 -18.80
N GLU A 17 -33.81 -25.32 -18.50
CA GLU A 17 -33.88 -23.87 -18.27
C GLU A 17 -33.16 -23.46 -16.98
N ALA A 18 -33.32 -24.22 -15.88
CA ALA A 18 -32.56 -23.99 -14.65
C ALA A 18 -31.04 -24.15 -14.87
N ASN A 19 -30.64 -25.12 -15.70
CA ASN A 19 -29.23 -25.36 -16.04
C ASN A 19 -28.66 -24.25 -16.93
N LEU A 20 -29.47 -23.71 -17.85
CA LEU A 20 -29.12 -22.56 -18.69
C LEU A 20 -28.95 -21.29 -17.86
N HIS A 21 -29.82 -21.03 -16.89
CA HIS A 21 -29.71 -19.86 -16.02
C HIS A 21 -28.44 -19.93 -15.16
N GLN A 22 -28.15 -21.09 -14.57
CA GLN A 22 -26.94 -21.31 -13.80
C GLN A 22 -25.66 -21.19 -14.65
N GLN A 23 -25.70 -21.66 -15.90
CA GLN A 23 -24.59 -21.53 -16.86
C GLN A 23 -24.32 -20.07 -17.27
N VAL A 24 -25.37 -19.24 -17.39
CA VAL A 24 -25.24 -17.81 -17.69
C VAL A 24 -24.64 -17.06 -16.50
N LEU A 25 -25.13 -17.30 -15.28
CA LEU A 25 -24.61 -16.67 -14.06
C LEU A 25 -23.13 -17.03 -13.81
N ALA A 26 -22.75 -18.28 -14.10
CA ALA A 26 -21.36 -18.71 -13.99
C ALA A 26 -20.41 -18.13 -15.07
N SER A 27 -20.97 -17.72 -16.21
CA SER A 27 -20.22 -17.15 -17.34
C SER A 27 -20.05 -15.63 -17.23
N PHE A 28 -20.91 -14.94 -16.47
CA PHE A 28 -20.88 -13.47 -16.31
C PHE A 28 -20.90 -13.03 -14.84
N PRO A 29 -19.89 -13.37 -14.03
CA PRO A 29 -19.84 -13.02 -12.60
C PRO A 29 -19.71 -11.51 -12.32
N LEU A 30 -19.44 -10.70 -13.35
CA LEU A 30 -19.32 -9.25 -13.28
C LEU A 30 -20.62 -8.51 -13.63
N CYS A 31 -21.67 -9.23 -14.02
CA CYS A 31 -22.99 -8.66 -14.29
C CYS A 31 -23.92 -8.96 -13.11
N ASP A 32 -24.55 -7.92 -12.54
CA ASP A 32 -25.54 -8.03 -11.46
C ASP A 32 -26.88 -8.58 -11.98
N VAL A 33 -26.86 -9.75 -12.62
CA VAL A 33 -28.06 -10.41 -13.11
C VAL A 33 -28.53 -11.40 -12.05
N THR A 34 -29.78 -11.29 -11.61
CA THR A 34 -30.38 -12.24 -10.66
C THR A 34 -31.10 -13.36 -11.40
N GLU A 35 -31.34 -14.50 -10.74
CA GLU A 35 -32.11 -15.62 -11.32
C GLU A 35 -33.53 -15.18 -11.71
N ASP A 36 -34.13 -14.26 -10.96
CA ASP A 36 -35.47 -13.73 -11.23
C ASP A 36 -35.52 -12.92 -12.54
N ASP A 37 -34.48 -12.15 -12.87
CA ASP A 37 -34.40 -11.38 -14.12
C ASP A 37 -34.34 -12.28 -15.37
N LEU A 38 -33.69 -13.44 -15.22
CA LEU A 38 -33.56 -14.46 -16.26
C LEU A 38 -34.89 -15.19 -16.49
N THR A 39 -35.64 -15.49 -15.42
CA THR A 39 -36.95 -16.14 -15.55
C THR A 39 -38.00 -15.23 -16.20
N GLN A 40 -37.95 -13.92 -15.96
CA GLN A 40 -38.87 -12.95 -16.57
C GLN A 40 -38.55 -12.66 -18.06
N ASN A 41 -37.31 -12.88 -18.51
CA ASN A 41 -36.87 -12.51 -19.86
C ASN A 41 -36.17 -13.66 -20.62
N PRO A 42 -36.92 -14.66 -21.12
CA PRO A 42 -36.33 -15.87 -21.71
C PRO A 42 -35.57 -15.63 -23.03
N ARG A 43 -35.87 -14.54 -23.77
CA ARG A 43 -35.11 -14.16 -24.98
C ARG A 43 -33.74 -13.58 -24.62
N PHE A 44 -33.66 -12.84 -23.51
CA PHE A 44 -32.42 -12.29 -22.99
C PHE A 44 -31.49 -13.41 -22.50
N CYS A 45 -32.02 -14.43 -21.82
CA CYS A 45 -31.26 -15.64 -21.46
C CYS A 45 -30.62 -16.32 -22.68
N LYS A 46 -31.37 -16.49 -23.77
CA LYS A 46 -30.85 -17.11 -25.00
C LYS A 46 -29.72 -16.28 -25.62
N LEU A 47 -29.82 -14.95 -25.58
CA LEU A 47 -28.76 -14.06 -26.04
C LEU A 47 -27.50 -14.17 -25.18
N LEU A 48 -27.64 -14.19 -23.85
CA LEU A 48 -26.53 -14.36 -22.93
C LEU A 48 -25.84 -15.72 -23.08
N VAL A 49 -26.60 -16.79 -23.33
CA VAL A 49 -26.04 -18.11 -23.65
C VAL A 49 -25.23 -18.08 -24.94
N LEU A 50 -25.71 -17.39 -25.98
CA LEU A 50 -24.96 -17.23 -27.23
C LEU A 50 -23.70 -16.38 -27.04
N LEU A 51 -23.76 -15.32 -26.21
CA LEU A 51 -22.60 -14.50 -25.88
C LEU A 51 -21.56 -15.27 -25.04
N ALA A 52 -22.01 -16.13 -24.12
CA ALA A 52 -21.13 -16.99 -23.33
C ALA A 52 -20.35 -18.01 -24.18
N GLN A 53 -20.81 -18.32 -25.40
CA GLN A 53 -20.05 -19.17 -26.34
C GLN A 53 -18.87 -18.43 -26.96
N HIS A 54 -18.87 -17.10 -26.93
CA HIS A 54 -17.86 -16.26 -27.54
C HIS A 54 -17.03 -15.46 -26.53
N MET A 55 -17.46 -15.39 -25.27
CA MET A 55 -16.86 -14.59 -24.19
C MET A 55 -16.55 -15.43 -22.95
N ASP A 56 -15.39 -15.19 -22.36
CA ASP A 56 -14.97 -15.83 -21.12
C ASP A 56 -15.53 -15.11 -19.86
N ARG A 57 -15.33 -15.71 -18.68
CA ARG A 57 -15.73 -15.17 -17.36
C ARG A 57 -15.27 -13.74 -17.06
N THR A 58 -14.25 -13.27 -17.77
CA THR A 58 -13.68 -11.92 -17.66
C THR A 58 -14.24 -10.94 -18.69
N GLY A 59 -15.19 -11.37 -19.53
CA GLY A 59 -15.78 -10.56 -20.60
C GLY A 59 -14.91 -10.42 -21.85
N LEU A 60 -13.82 -11.20 -21.97
CA LEU A 60 -12.94 -11.17 -23.15
C LEU A 60 -13.38 -12.19 -24.19
N THR A 61 -13.38 -11.81 -25.46
CA THR A 61 -13.59 -12.75 -26.57
C THR A 61 -12.43 -13.73 -26.66
N ALA A 62 -12.69 -14.96 -27.10
CA ALA A 62 -11.67 -16.01 -27.22
C ALA A 62 -10.42 -15.58 -28.04
N SER A 63 -10.60 -14.80 -29.10
CA SER A 63 -9.50 -14.25 -29.91
C SER A 63 -8.63 -13.28 -29.10
N LEU A 64 -9.26 -12.31 -28.43
CA LEU A 64 -8.57 -11.29 -27.65
C LEU A 64 -7.88 -11.86 -26.41
N LYS A 65 -8.43 -12.92 -25.81
CA LYS A 65 -7.73 -13.66 -24.75
C LYS A 65 -6.49 -14.38 -25.30
N ALA A 66 -6.59 -15.04 -26.45
CA ALA A 66 -5.43 -15.69 -27.07
C ALA A 66 -4.32 -14.68 -27.42
N GLU A 67 -4.70 -13.47 -27.88
CA GLU A 67 -3.75 -12.37 -28.08
C GLU A 67 -3.17 -11.85 -26.76
N LEU A 68 -3.97 -11.72 -25.71
CA LEU A 68 -3.51 -11.32 -24.37
C LEU A 68 -2.50 -12.33 -23.81
N GLU A 69 -2.82 -13.63 -23.86
CA GLU A 69 -1.91 -14.68 -23.40
C GLU A 69 -0.62 -14.71 -24.23
N LYS A 70 -0.71 -14.54 -25.55
CA LYS A 70 0.47 -14.45 -26.43
C LYS A 70 1.33 -13.23 -26.11
N THR A 71 0.73 -12.07 -25.90
CA THR A 71 1.46 -10.84 -25.56
C THR A 71 2.07 -10.91 -24.16
N GLU A 72 1.38 -11.52 -23.20
CA GLU A 72 1.93 -11.78 -21.86
C GLU A 72 3.11 -12.75 -21.91
N GLN A 73 3.01 -13.84 -22.67
CA GLN A 73 4.13 -14.77 -22.87
C GLN A 73 5.33 -14.07 -23.53
N ASN A 74 5.08 -13.21 -24.53
CA ASN A 74 6.13 -12.40 -25.17
C ASN A 74 6.76 -11.39 -24.19
N LEU A 75 5.95 -10.75 -23.36
CA LEU A 75 6.45 -9.83 -22.34
C LEU A 75 7.31 -10.58 -21.31
N GLN A 76 6.88 -11.76 -20.87
CA GLN A 76 7.63 -12.60 -19.94
C GLN A 76 8.93 -13.11 -20.55
N SER A 77 8.95 -13.45 -21.84
CA SER A 77 10.18 -13.86 -22.54
C SER A 77 11.15 -12.68 -22.71
N GLN A 78 10.66 -11.51 -23.12
CA GLN A 78 11.46 -10.28 -23.20
C GLN A 78 12.01 -9.86 -21.84
N ARG A 79 11.19 -9.90 -20.78
CA ARG A 79 11.61 -9.60 -19.42
C ARG A 79 12.72 -10.55 -18.95
N ARG A 80 12.59 -11.85 -19.21
CA ARG A 80 13.65 -12.83 -18.87
C ARG A 80 14.93 -12.55 -19.64
N GLN A 81 14.83 -12.22 -20.92
CA GLN A 81 15.99 -11.89 -21.74
C GLN A 81 16.67 -10.60 -21.25
N TRP A 82 15.90 -9.57 -20.96
CA TRP A 82 16.38 -8.30 -20.42
C TRP A 82 17.06 -8.50 -19.06
N LEU A 83 16.44 -9.26 -18.15
CA LEU A 83 17.03 -9.58 -16.84
C LEU A 83 18.37 -10.30 -16.97
N ARG A 84 18.49 -11.27 -17.90
CA ARG A 84 19.77 -11.94 -18.18
C ARG A 84 20.84 -10.96 -18.64
N THR A 85 20.52 -10.07 -19.58
CA THR A 85 21.48 -9.07 -20.05
C THR A 85 21.83 -8.03 -18.99
N GLU A 86 20.85 -7.64 -18.17
CA GLU A 86 21.03 -6.66 -17.10
C GLU A 86 21.90 -7.20 -15.98
N VAL A 87 21.69 -8.45 -15.55
CA VAL A 87 22.54 -9.11 -14.54
C VAL A 87 23.99 -9.20 -15.02
N LEU A 88 24.21 -9.55 -16.29
CA LEU A 88 25.55 -9.56 -16.86
C LEU A 88 26.15 -8.15 -16.89
N HIS A 89 25.41 -7.16 -17.36
CA HIS A 89 25.89 -5.78 -17.42
C HIS A 89 26.28 -5.24 -16.04
N ARG A 90 25.43 -5.43 -15.03
CA ARG A 90 25.72 -5.05 -13.65
C ARG A 90 26.92 -5.80 -13.09
N GLY A 91 27.02 -7.11 -13.34
CA GLY A 91 28.18 -7.91 -12.94
C GLY A 91 29.49 -7.37 -13.52
N LEU A 92 29.49 -6.92 -14.78
CA LEU A 92 30.66 -6.27 -15.38
C LEU A 92 30.99 -4.91 -14.74
N GLN A 93 29.98 -4.10 -14.43
CA GLN A 93 30.18 -2.82 -13.74
C GLN A 93 30.73 -3.03 -12.32
N GLU A 94 30.20 -4.00 -11.58
CA GLU A 94 30.69 -4.37 -10.25
C GLU A 94 32.14 -4.84 -10.30
N MET A 95 32.52 -5.68 -11.28
CA MET A 95 33.92 -6.08 -11.48
C MET A 95 34.86 -4.91 -11.74
N ILE A 96 34.39 -3.85 -12.41
CA ILE A 96 35.17 -2.61 -12.63
C ILE A 96 35.28 -1.82 -11.33
N GLN A 97 34.19 -1.67 -10.58
CA GLN A 97 34.19 -0.97 -9.31
C GLN A 97 35.09 -1.66 -8.27
N ASP A 98 34.98 -2.98 -8.16
CA ASP A 98 35.86 -3.80 -7.30
C ASP A 98 37.33 -3.61 -7.67
N HIS A 99 37.63 -3.53 -8.96
CA HIS A 99 38.98 -3.25 -9.45
C HIS A 99 39.45 -1.85 -9.05
N HIS A 100 38.63 -0.80 -9.22
CA HIS A 100 38.98 0.55 -8.80
C HIS A 100 39.24 0.64 -7.29
N VAL A 101 38.45 -0.05 -6.47
CA VAL A 101 38.65 -0.14 -5.02
C VAL A 101 39.97 -0.88 -4.72
N ARG A 102 40.24 -2.00 -5.39
CA ARG A 102 41.48 -2.76 -5.17
C ARG A 102 42.72 -2.01 -5.63
N LYS A 103 42.67 -1.31 -6.76
CA LYS A 103 43.74 -0.46 -7.28
C LYS A 103 44.15 0.64 -6.29
N ALA A 104 43.22 1.11 -5.45
CA ALA A 104 43.52 2.07 -4.38
C ALA A 104 44.24 1.44 -3.17
N HIS A 105 44.18 0.11 -3.02
CA HIS A 105 44.70 -0.59 -1.84
C HIS A 105 45.88 -1.52 -2.14
N VAL A 106 46.05 -2.02 -3.36
CA VAL A 106 47.07 -3.01 -3.75
C VAL A 106 47.56 -2.74 -5.19
N THR A 107 48.88 -2.79 -5.41
CA THR A 107 49.48 -2.76 -6.75
C THR A 107 49.24 -4.10 -7.46
N GLU A 108 48.18 -4.18 -8.25
CA GLU A 108 47.86 -5.36 -9.07
C GLU A 108 48.80 -5.52 -10.27
N PRO A 109 49.02 -6.76 -10.76
CA PRO A 109 49.86 -7.02 -11.92
C PRO A 109 49.34 -6.30 -13.17
N PRO A 110 50.24 -5.81 -14.04
CA PRO A 110 49.88 -4.94 -15.17
C PRO A 110 48.90 -5.60 -16.15
N ASP A 111 48.97 -6.93 -16.32
CA ASP A 111 48.07 -7.67 -17.21
C ASP A 111 46.60 -7.64 -16.76
N GLN A 112 46.35 -7.63 -15.43
CA GLN A 112 45.00 -7.54 -14.88
C GLN A 112 44.47 -6.10 -14.99
N ASN A 113 45.32 -5.10 -14.75
CA ASN A 113 44.97 -3.71 -14.97
C ASN A 113 44.57 -3.44 -16.43
N MET A 114 45.35 -3.95 -17.39
CA MET A 114 45.04 -3.80 -18.82
C MET A 114 43.70 -4.45 -19.21
N PHE A 115 43.34 -5.58 -18.58
CA PHE A 115 42.05 -6.23 -18.80
C PHE A 115 40.87 -5.37 -18.32
N HIS A 116 40.91 -4.89 -17.07
CA HIS A 116 39.83 -4.08 -16.49
C HIS A 116 39.69 -2.73 -17.19
N GLU A 117 40.81 -2.07 -17.52
CA GLU A 117 40.81 -0.79 -18.26
C GLU A 117 40.28 -0.95 -19.70
N THR A 118 40.61 -2.06 -20.38
CA THR A 118 40.07 -2.37 -21.72
C THR A 118 38.56 -2.61 -21.64
N MET A 119 38.10 -3.34 -20.62
CA MET A 119 36.68 -3.63 -20.39
C MET A 119 35.89 -2.36 -20.09
N GLU A 120 36.41 -1.48 -19.22
CA GLU A 120 35.81 -0.18 -18.90
C GLU A 120 35.65 0.69 -20.15
N LYS A 121 36.71 0.86 -20.94
CA LYS A 121 36.66 1.63 -22.20
C LYS A 121 35.65 1.05 -23.19
N CYS A 122 35.58 -0.28 -23.32
CA CYS A 122 34.59 -0.92 -24.20
C CYS A 122 33.15 -0.66 -23.75
N LEU A 123 32.87 -0.73 -22.44
CA LEU A 123 31.54 -0.46 -21.90
C LEU A 123 31.13 1.01 -22.07
N LEU A 124 32.07 1.95 -21.83
CA LEU A 124 31.84 3.38 -22.03
C LEU A 124 31.54 3.69 -23.49
N VAL A 125 32.34 3.16 -24.43
CA VAL A 125 32.09 3.32 -25.87
C VAL A 125 30.72 2.77 -26.26
N ALA A 126 30.36 1.58 -25.77
CA ALA A 126 29.05 0.98 -26.04
C ALA A 126 27.88 1.79 -25.43
N GLN A 127 28.08 2.40 -24.27
CA GLN A 127 27.09 3.29 -23.66
C GLN A 127 26.93 4.59 -24.45
N CYS A 128 28.04 5.23 -24.84
CA CYS A 128 28.03 6.44 -25.66
C CYS A 128 27.39 6.18 -27.03
N VAL A 129 27.70 5.04 -27.68
CA VAL A 129 27.06 4.65 -28.95
C VAL A 129 25.56 4.47 -28.77
N ARG A 130 25.10 3.84 -27.69
CA ARG A 130 23.65 3.69 -27.40
C ARG A 130 22.96 5.03 -27.15
N GLN A 131 23.62 5.96 -26.47
CA GLN A 131 23.08 7.30 -26.21
C GLN A 131 23.05 8.18 -27.47
N LEU A 132 23.94 7.92 -28.43
CA LEU A 132 23.99 8.58 -29.73
C LEU A 132 23.15 7.87 -30.81
N ASP A 133 22.52 6.74 -30.50
CA ASP A 133 21.69 6.00 -31.46
C ASP A 133 20.27 6.61 -31.51
N PRO A 134 19.88 7.28 -32.61
CA PRO A 134 18.59 7.97 -32.72
C PRO A 134 17.40 7.02 -32.83
N SER A 135 17.61 5.71 -32.97
CA SER A 135 16.58 4.72 -33.28
C SER A 135 15.54 4.45 -32.16
N SER A 136 15.61 5.16 -31.04
CA SER A 136 14.57 5.15 -29.99
C SER A 136 13.67 6.39 -29.96
N ALA A 137 13.98 7.43 -30.75
CA ALA A 137 13.19 8.65 -30.85
C ALA A 137 12.62 8.77 -32.27
N THR A 138 11.31 8.62 -32.38
CA THR A 138 10.52 8.63 -33.63
C THR A 138 10.44 10.01 -34.31
N ASN A 139 11.51 10.79 -34.40
CA ASN A 139 11.46 12.09 -35.11
C ASN A 139 12.80 12.37 -35.82
N GLU A 140 12.69 12.73 -37.10
CA GLU A 140 13.75 12.74 -38.10
C GLU A 140 14.89 13.76 -37.90
N GLU A 141 14.88 14.59 -36.85
CA GLU A 141 15.96 15.56 -36.62
C GLU A 141 16.16 15.81 -35.13
N GLN A 142 16.90 14.93 -34.44
CA GLN A 142 17.57 15.34 -33.20
C GLN A 142 18.97 15.87 -33.54
N PRO A 143 19.35 17.05 -33.06
CA PRO A 143 20.70 17.56 -33.29
C PRO A 143 21.72 16.63 -32.64
N PHE A 144 22.71 16.22 -33.42
CA PHE A 144 23.86 15.47 -32.92
C PHE A 144 24.42 16.18 -31.70
N VAL A 145 24.38 15.53 -30.54
CA VAL A 145 24.97 16.07 -29.31
C VAL A 145 26.46 16.29 -29.60
N PHE A 146 26.86 17.56 -29.70
CA PHE A 146 28.20 18.02 -30.11
C PHE A 146 28.68 17.62 -31.52
N GLY A 147 27.80 17.28 -32.48
CA GLY A 147 28.24 16.86 -33.83
C GLY A 147 28.93 15.50 -33.87
N LEU A 148 28.87 14.73 -32.77
CA LEU A 148 29.49 13.42 -32.67
C LEU A 148 28.60 12.36 -33.34
N THR A 149 29.18 11.61 -34.27
CA THR A 149 28.53 10.44 -34.85
C THR A 149 28.95 9.17 -34.09
N PRO A 150 28.11 8.12 -34.06
CA PRO A 150 28.47 6.83 -33.49
C PRO A 150 29.73 6.19 -34.09
N ARG A 151 30.16 6.62 -35.29
CA ARG A 151 31.39 6.17 -35.95
C ARG A 151 32.63 6.74 -35.26
N HIS A 152 32.62 8.03 -34.93
CA HIS A 152 33.72 8.70 -34.22
C HIS A 152 33.96 8.09 -32.83
N VAL A 153 32.89 7.68 -32.14
CA VAL A 153 33.02 7.04 -30.81
C VAL A 153 33.55 5.61 -30.92
N LYS A 154 33.24 4.89 -32.01
CA LYS A 154 33.81 3.56 -32.27
C LYS A 154 35.31 3.60 -32.57
N GLU A 155 35.84 4.71 -33.07
CA GLU A 155 37.29 4.86 -33.28
C GLU A 155 38.06 4.95 -31.95
N LEU A 156 37.40 5.28 -30.84
CA LEU A 156 37.97 5.30 -29.49
C LEU A 156 38.03 3.91 -28.84
N THR A 157 37.63 2.84 -29.54
CA THR A 157 37.76 1.48 -28.99
C THR A 157 39.23 1.11 -28.79
N PRO A 158 39.57 0.39 -27.70
CA PRO A 158 40.90 -0.16 -27.51
C PRO A 158 41.36 -1.04 -28.69
N PRO A 159 42.68 -1.32 -28.83
CA PRO A 159 43.22 -2.13 -29.91
C PRO A 159 42.51 -3.49 -30.00
N ASP A 160 42.16 -3.93 -31.21
CA ASP A 160 41.37 -5.16 -31.42
C ASP A 160 42.03 -6.41 -30.81
N LYS A 161 43.37 -6.44 -30.76
CA LYS A 161 44.14 -7.51 -30.10
C LYS A 161 43.82 -7.62 -28.61
N ASP A 162 43.67 -6.49 -27.92
CA ASP A 162 43.38 -6.43 -26.49
C ASP A 162 41.91 -6.74 -26.21
N VAL A 163 41.01 -6.28 -27.08
CA VAL A 163 39.58 -6.61 -27.04
C VAL A 163 39.37 -8.12 -27.22
N GLN A 164 40.09 -8.76 -28.16
CA GLN A 164 40.00 -10.20 -28.36
C GLN A 164 40.56 -11.00 -27.17
N ARG A 165 41.68 -10.57 -26.58
CA ARG A 165 42.24 -11.18 -25.37
C ARG A 165 41.28 -11.07 -24.18
N MET A 166 40.72 -9.88 -23.96
CA MET A 166 39.69 -9.63 -22.96
C MET A 166 38.48 -10.53 -23.20
N ARG A 167 37.95 -10.60 -24.43
CA ARG A 167 36.77 -11.42 -24.77
C ARG A 167 36.98 -12.91 -24.49
N ARG A 168 38.20 -13.43 -24.66
CA ARG A 168 38.53 -14.83 -24.32
C ARG A 168 38.63 -15.06 -22.82
N ALA A 169 39.15 -14.09 -22.07
CA ALA A 169 39.29 -14.19 -20.61
C ALA A 169 37.99 -13.89 -19.84
N LEU A 170 37.10 -13.08 -20.42
CA LEU A 170 35.91 -12.54 -19.77
C LEU A 170 34.97 -13.60 -19.18
N PRO A 171 34.61 -14.69 -19.89
CA PRO A 171 33.69 -15.68 -19.34
C PRO A 171 34.23 -16.34 -18.06
N LYS A 172 35.53 -16.68 -18.04
CA LYS A 172 36.17 -17.30 -16.89
C LYS A 172 36.27 -16.34 -15.71
N GLN A 173 36.64 -15.08 -15.95
CA GLN A 173 36.71 -14.06 -14.88
C GLN A 173 35.33 -13.74 -14.31
N LEU A 174 34.32 -13.62 -15.16
CA LEU A 174 32.95 -13.39 -14.73
C LEU A 174 32.39 -14.58 -13.95
N GLU A 175 32.64 -15.82 -14.39
CA GLU A 175 32.24 -17.02 -13.64
C GLU A 175 32.89 -17.05 -12.25
N ASN A 176 34.18 -16.74 -12.17
CA ASN A 176 34.90 -16.69 -10.90
C ASN A 176 34.33 -15.61 -9.97
N HIS A 177 34.08 -14.42 -10.49
CA HIS A 177 33.49 -13.32 -9.73
C HIS A 177 32.08 -13.68 -9.23
N LEU A 178 31.21 -14.21 -10.09
CA LEU A 178 29.88 -14.65 -9.69
C LEU A 178 29.93 -15.80 -8.67
N ARG A 179 30.83 -16.78 -8.84
CA ARG A 179 31.04 -17.86 -7.88
C ARG A 179 31.47 -17.29 -6.52
N GLN A 180 32.40 -16.35 -6.50
CA GLN A 180 32.81 -15.67 -5.27
C GLN A 180 31.62 -14.97 -4.61
N LYS A 181 30.81 -14.19 -5.34
CA LYS A 181 29.63 -13.54 -4.75
C LYS A 181 28.65 -14.54 -4.13
N CYS A 182 28.40 -15.66 -4.82
CA CYS A 182 27.54 -16.71 -4.26
C CYS A 182 28.14 -17.33 -2.99
N LEU A 183 29.46 -17.47 -2.90
CA LEU A 183 30.13 -17.94 -1.69
C LEU A 183 30.02 -16.94 -0.53
N HIS A 184 30.17 -15.64 -0.79
CA HIS A 184 29.97 -14.60 0.23
C HIS A 184 28.52 -14.56 0.71
N LEU A 185 27.56 -14.73 -0.19
CA LEU A 185 26.15 -14.81 0.17
C LEU A 185 25.87 -16.04 1.04
N LEU A 186 26.48 -17.18 0.68
CA LEU A 186 26.38 -18.41 1.45
C LEU A 186 26.99 -18.24 2.86
N SER A 187 28.14 -17.59 3.00
CA SER A 187 28.76 -17.36 4.32
C SER A 187 27.94 -16.42 5.21
N TYR A 188 27.22 -15.46 4.62
CA TYR A 188 26.29 -14.61 5.38
C TYR A 188 25.14 -15.41 6.03
N TYR A 189 24.56 -16.38 5.32
CA TYR A 189 23.47 -17.19 5.85
C TYR A 189 23.93 -18.42 6.63
N GLN A 190 25.11 -18.95 6.31
CA GLN A 190 25.71 -20.15 6.89
C GLN A 190 27.22 -19.92 7.14
N PRO A 191 27.59 -19.24 8.24
CA PRO A 191 28.98 -18.93 8.54
C PRO A 191 29.84 -20.19 8.78
N GLU A 192 29.22 -21.31 9.14
CA GLU A 192 29.89 -22.61 9.30
C GLU A 192 30.48 -23.13 7.98
N CYS A 193 30.03 -22.59 6.83
CA CYS A 193 30.51 -22.99 5.52
C CYS A 193 31.92 -22.47 5.18
N GLU A 194 32.43 -21.47 5.90
CA GLU A 194 33.75 -20.88 5.60
C GLU A 194 34.91 -21.86 5.81
N THR A 195 34.79 -22.72 6.83
CA THR A 195 35.80 -23.73 7.21
C THR A 195 35.71 -25.03 6.41
N GLU A 196 34.67 -25.19 5.59
CA GLU A 196 34.42 -26.41 4.84
C GLU A 196 35.27 -26.52 3.56
N SER A 197 35.45 -27.75 3.08
CA SER A 197 36.13 -28.00 1.81
C SER A 197 35.41 -27.34 0.63
N GLU A 198 36.17 -26.94 -0.40
CA GLU A 198 35.61 -26.34 -1.63
C GLU A 198 34.54 -27.22 -2.29
N GLY A 199 34.69 -28.54 -2.22
CA GLY A 199 33.67 -29.48 -2.70
C GLY A 199 32.34 -29.32 -1.97
N LEU A 200 32.37 -29.23 -0.64
CA LEU A 200 31.16 -29.05 0.16
C LEU A 200 30.52 -27.66 -0.05
N LYS A 201 31.34 -26.62 -0.21
CA LYS A 201 30.88 -25.27 -0.61
C LYS A 201 30.14 -25.31 -1.94
N THR A 202 30.65 -26.02 -2.95
CA THR A 202 29.97 -26.14 -4.25
C THR A 202 28.64 -26.89 -4.17
N VAL A 203 28.54 -27.90 -3.30
CA VAL A 203 27.26 -28.59 -3.04
C VAL A 203 26.29 -27.65 -2.34
N LYS A 204 26.72 -26.89 -1.32
CA LYS A 204 25.85 -25.90 -0.67
C LYS A 204 25.44 -24.75 -1.59
N LEU A 205 26.32 -24.34 -2.50
CA LEU A 205 26.03 -23.36 -3.55
C LEU A 205 24.90 -23.80 -4.47
N SER A 206 24.82 -25.09 -4.85
CA SER A 206 23.71 -25.57 -5.68
C SER A 206 22.36 -25.55 -4.95
N HIS A 207 22.39 -25.58 -3.61
CA HIS A 207 21.20 -25.46 -2.75
C HIS A 207 20.92 -24.02 -2.29
N LEU A 208 21.75 -23.04 -2.69
CA LEU A 208 21.61 -21.64 -2.29
C LEU A 208 20.27 -21.06 -2.74
N SER A 209 19.78 -21.41 -3.93
CA SER A 209 18.46 -20.94 -4.41
C SER A 209 17.33 -21.37 -3.47
N ALA A 210 17.31 -22.65 -3.08
CA ALA A 210 16.31 -23.18 -2.15
C ALA A 210 16.43 -22.55 -0.75
N LEU A 211 17.64 -22.23 -0.31
CA LEU A 211 17.86 -21.49 0.94
C LEU A 211 17.31 -20.06 0.85
N LEU A 212 17.60 -19.35 -0.25
CA LEU A 212 17.12 -17.98 -0.48
C LEU A 212 15.60 -17.94 -0.61
N ASP A 213 14.98 -18.94 -1.23
CA ASP A 213 13.52 -19.05 -1.31
C ASP A 213 12.88 -19.29 0.07
N LYS A 214 13.51 -20.10 0.92
CA LYS A 214 13.08 -20.27 2.32
C LYS A 214 13.19 -18.96 3.12
N GLU A 215 14.30 -18.24 2.98
CA GLU A 215 14.48 -16.95 3.65
C GLU A 215 13.53 -15.88 3.11
N LYS A 216 13.26 -15.87 1.81
CA LYS A 216 12.28 -14.97 1.19
C LYS A 216 10.87 -15.25 1.71
N THR A 217 10.43 -16.51 1.72
CA THR A 217 9.10 -16.89 2.22
C THR A 217 8.96 -16.59 3.71
N ARG A 218 10.02 -16.81 4.50
CA ARG A 218 10.10 -16.39 5.92
C ARG A 218 9.99 -14.87 6.09
N ALA A 219 10.68 -14.09 5.27
CA ALA A 219 10.60 -12.63 5.31
C ALA A 219 9.21 -12.12 4.91
N GLU A 220 8.58 -12.74 3.90
CA GLU A 220 7.23 -12.41 3.45
C GLU A 220 6.18 -12.74 4.51
N SER A 221 6.30 -13.89 5.21
CA SER A 221 5.40 -14.25 6.30
C SER A 221 5.54 -13.31 7.49
N LEU A 222 6.78 -12.99 7.90
CA LEU A 222 7.04 -11.99 8.94
C LEU A 222 6.52 -10.60 8.56
N ARG A 223 6.63 -10.21 7.30
CA ARG A 223 6.05 -8.95 6.82
C ARG A 223 4.52 -8.98 6.88
N GLY A 224 3.90 -10.13 6.61
CA GLY A 224 2.47 -10.35 6.77
C GLY A 224 2.03 -10.18 8.23
N THR A 225 2.67 -10.89 9.15
CA THR A 225 2.35 -10.81 10.59
C THR A 225 2.61 -9.42 11.16
N CYS A 226 3.68 -8.73 10.75
CA CYS A 226 3.91 -7.34 11.14
C CYS A 226 2.80 -6.40 10.68
N ARG A 227 2.26 -6.58 9.47
CA ARG A 227 1.12 -5.77 8.98
C ARG A 227 -0.16 -6.05 9.78
N GLU A 228 -0.43 -7.31 10.09
CA GLU A 228 -1.57 -7.70 10.92
C GLU A 228 -1.45 -7.11 12.34
N ASN A 229 -0.28 -7.23 12.97
CA ASN A 229 0.00 -6.66 14.27
C ASN A 229 -0.14 -5.13 14.27
N ALA A 230 0.30 -4.45 13.21
CA ALA A 230 0.12 -3.01 13.07
C ALA A 230 -1.36 -2.61 13.02
N VAL A 231 -2.20 -3.36 12.29
CA VAL A 231 -3.65 -3.13 12.23
C VAL A 231 -4.31 -3.40 13.58
N LEU A 232 -3.92 -4.47 14.28
CA LEU A 232 -4.44 -4.78 15.62
C LEU A 232 -4.08 -3.68 16.62
N LEU A 233 -2.82 -3.22 16.61
CA LEU A 233 -2.35 -2.14 17.47
C LEU A 233 -3.13 -0.84 17.20
N GLN A 234 -3.36 -0.50 15.93
CA GLN A 234 -4.15 0.67 15.55
C GLN A 234 -5.59 0.57 16.08
N ARG A 235 -6.24 -0.59 15.94
CA ARG A 235 -7.60 -0.82 16.47
C ARG A 235 -7.63 -0.70 17.98
N GLN A 236 -6.67 -1.30 18.68
CA GLN A 236 -6.58 -1.23 20.14
C GLN A 236 -6.37 0.23 20.61
N SER A 237 -5.49 0.97 19.94
CA SER A 237 -5.26 2.39 20.21
C SER A 237 -6.55 3.21 20.04
N GLN A 238 -7.31 2.98 18.97
CA GLN A 238 -8.60 3.64 18.75
C GLN A 238 -9.61 3.32 19.85
N VAL A 239 -9.70 2.07 20.30
CA VAL A 239 -10.60 1.67 21.39
C VAL A 239 -10.23 2.41 22.68
N TYR A 240 -8.95 2.43 23.07
CA TYR A 240 -8.53 3.16 24.28
C TYR A 240 -8.82 4.66 24.20
N LEU A 241 -8.58 5.28 23.04
CA LEU A 241 -8.89 6.69 22.82
C LEU A 241 -10.40 6.96 22.93
N CYS A 242 -11.24 6.11 22.35
CA CYS A 242 -12.69 6.21 22.46
C CYS A 242 -13.17 6.11 23.92
N GLU A 243 -12.65 5.15 24.70
CA GLU A 243 -13.01 5.02 26.11
C GLU A 243 -12.53 6.21 26.95
N LEU A 244 -11.31 6.71 26.71
CA LEU A 244 -10.82 7.93 27.34
C LEU A 244 -11.71 9.14 27.03
N MET A 245 -12.14 9.30 25.77
CA MET A 245 -13.07 10.36 25.39
C MET A 245 -14.41 10.25 26.11
N LYS A 246 -14.96 9.03 26.26
CA LYS A 246 -16.20 8.82 27.03
C LYS A 246 -16.03 9.21 28.50
N CYS A 247 -14.91 8.82 29.13
CA CYS A 247 -14.60 9.21 30.51
C CYS A 247 -14.52 10.73 30.66
N ILE A 248 -13.89 11.43 29.71
CA ILE A 248 -13.81 12.89 29.71
C ILE A 248 -15.22 13.52 29.58
N GLN A 249 -16.05 13.01 28.68
CA GLN A 249 -17.43 13.49 28.50
C GLN A 249 -18.30 13.29 29.76
N LEU A 250 -18.16 12.14 30.43
CA LEU A 250 -18.84 11.87 31.70
C LEU A 250 -18.41 12.86 32.79
N LEU A 251 -17.11 13.10 32.93
CA LEU A 251 -16.58 14.07 33.89
C LEU A 251 -17.07 15.49 33.60
N GLN A 252 -17.08 15.90 32.32
CA GLN A 252 -17.60 17.21 31.91
C GLN A 252 -19.08 17.36 32.25
N THR A 253 -19.89 16.31 32.01
CA THR A 253 -21.32 16.31 32.32
C THR A 253 -21.54 16.42 33.83
N LEU A 254 -20.79 15.67 34.63
CA LEU A 254 -20.90 15.68 36.09
C LEU A 254 -20.48 17.02 36.69
N ILE A 255 -19.42 17.65 36.16
CA ILE A 255 -19.02 19.00 36.55
C ILE A 255 -20.11 20.02 36.22
N LEU A 256 -20.70 19.93 35.03
CA LEU A 256 -21.76 20.84 34.60
C LEU A 256 -23.01 20.69 35.47
N ASP A 257 -23.43 19.45 35.74
CA ASP A 257 -24.57 19.15 36.61
C ASP A 257 -24.34 19.66 38.04
N HIS A 258 -23.15 19.43 38.60
CA HIS A 258 -22.80 19.94 39.93
C HIS A 258 -22.84 21.48 40.01
N ARG A 259 -22.32 22.17 38.98
CA ARG A 259 -22.37 23.64 38.90
C ARG A 259 -23.81 24.15 38.81
N LEU A 260 -24.65 23.51 37.98
CA LEU A 260 -26.06 23.87 37.87
C LEU A 260 -26.80 23.64 39.19
N LYS A 261 -26.52 22.54 39.88
CA LYS A 261 -27.12 22.23 41.19
C LYS A 261 -26.78 23.28 42.26
N ILE A 262 -25.51 23.67 42.36
CA ILE A 262 -25.09 24.75 43.28
C ILE A 262 -25.82 26.06 42.93
N GLN A 263 -25.93 26.38 41.64
CA GLN A 263 -26.63 27.57 41.18
C GLN A 263 -28.11 27.54 41.60
N THR A 264 -28.81 26.42 41.37
CA THR A 264 -30.22 26.27 41.75
C THR A 264 -30.43 26.35 43.25
N ASP A 265 -29.53 25.77 44.05
CA ASP A 265 -29.62 25.81 45.51
C ASP A 265 -29.43 27.25 46.04
N LEU A 266 -28.49 28.01 45.45
CA LEU A 266 -28.28 29.43 45.76
C LEU A 266 -29.49 30.28 45.38
N ASP A 267 -30.05 30.08 44.19
CA ASP A 267 -31.19 30.85 43.71
C ASP A 267 -32.45 30.54 44.52
N ARG A 268 -32.63 29.28 44.95
CA ARG A 268 -33.68 28.89 45.90
C ARG A 268 -33.53 29.60 47.24
N SER A 269 -32.34 29.59 47.84
CA SER A 269 -32.09 30.28 49.11
C SER A 269 -32.33 31.80 49.02
N LYS A 270 -31.99 32.44 47.88
CA LYS A 270 -32.29 33.86 47.65
C LYS A 270 -33.79 34.10 47.53
N LEU A 271 -34.54 33.23 46.86
CA LEU A 271 -36.00 33.34 46.76
C LEU A 271 -36.65 33.23 48.13
N ASP A 272 -36.28 32.23 48.92
CA ASP A 272 -36.79 32.04 50.29
C ASP A 272 -36.51 33.29 51.17
N TYR A 273 -35.32 33.88 51.02
CA TYR A 273 -34.97 35.12 51.72
C TYR A 273 -35.80 36.33 51.27
N LEU A 274 -36.03 36.48 49.97
CA LEU A 274 -36.84 37.57 49.42
C LEU A 274 -38.31 37.40 49.78
N GLU A 275 -38.83 36.18 49.76
CA GLU A 275 -40.18 35.84 50.21
C GLU A 275 -40.37 36.22 51.67
N GLY A 276 -39.47 35.78 52.56
CA GLY A 276 -39.51 36.16 53.98
C GLY A 276 -39.43 37.68 54.21
N LYS A 277 -38.64 38.40 53.40
CA LYS A 277 -38.62 39.87 53.44
C LYS A 277 -39.94 40.50 52.97
N CYS A 278 -40.52 39.99 51.89
CA CYS A 278 -41.80 40.46 51.37
C CYS A 278 -42.94 40.21 52.36
N GLU A 279 -42.97 39.03 52.99
CA GLU A 279 -43.93 38.69 54.06
C GLU A 279 -43.80 39.65 55.25
N LEU A 280 -42.58 39.95 55.69
CA LEU A 280 -42.34 40.92 56.76
C LEU A 280 -42.83 42.32 56.39
N VAL A 281 -42.58 42.77 55.15
CA VAL A 281 -43.07 44.06 54.65
C VAL A 281 -44.60 44.07 54.58
N LEU A 282 -45.22 43.00 54.10
CA LEU A 282 -46.68 42.84 54.07
C LEU A 282 -47.28 42.87 55.48
N GLN A 283 -46.65 42.23 56.46
CA GLN A 283 -47.05 42.30 57.86
C GLN A 283 -46.94 43.74 58.38
N LYS A 284 -45.83 44.43 58.13
CA LYS A 284 -45.68 45.85 58.51
C LYS A 284 -46.70 46.77 57.85
N LEU A 285 -47.04 46.54 56.58
CA LEU A 285 -48.08 47.30 55.88
C LEU A 285 -49.47 47.04 56.46
N LYS A 286 -49.80 45.79 56.81
CA LYS A 286 -51.05 45.45 57.51
C LYS A 286 -51.12 46.13 58.88
N GLU A 287 -50.02 46.14 59.64
CA GLU A 287 -49.93 46.83 60.94
C GLU A 287 -49.95 48.36 60.83
N ALA A 288 -49.45 48.93 59.73
CA ALA A 288 -49.47 50.37 59.46
C ALA A 288 -50.84 50.83 58.94
N GLY A 289 -51.48 50.03 58.06
CA GLY A 289 -52.84 50.27 57.57
C GLY A 289 -53.92 50.07 58.64
N GLY A 290 -53.62 49.30 59.69
CA GLY A 290 -54.44 49.24 60.92
C GLY A 290 -54.22 50.41 61.88
N ARG A 291 -53.24 51.28 61.63
CA ARG A 291 -52.89 52.44 62.48
C ARG A 291 -53.35 53.79 61.91
N THR A 292 -54.07 53.82 60.78
CA THR A 292 -54.67 55.04 60.20
C THR A 292 -56.14 55.29 60.57
N GLU A 293 -56.67 54.62 61.61
CA GLU A 293 -57.85 55.08 62.35
C GLU A 293 -57.45 55.36 63.79
N GLY A 294 -56.98 56.59 64.07
CA GLY A 294 -56.72 57.02 65.46
C GLY A 294 -55.46 57.84 65.66
N LEU A 295 -55.49 59.11 65.26
CA LEU A 295 -54.73 60.20 65.89
C LEU A 295 -55.74 61.31 66.22
N PRO A 296 -55.67 61.95 67.41
CA PRO A 296 -54.53 62.80 67.74
C PRO A 296 -54.01 62.59 69.18
N GLY A 297 -52.83 63.03 69.59
CA GLY A 297 -51.89 63.92 68.93
C GLY A 297 -50.62 64.16 69.75
N ARG A 298 -49.78 65.01 69.16
CA ARG A 298 -48.70 65.84 69.71
C ARG A 298 -48.06 65.43 71.04
N LYS A 299 -46.74 65.21 71.00
CA LYS A 299 -45.80 66.17 71.60
C LYS A 299 -44.44 66.16 70.90
N THR A 300 -43.96 67.37 70.72
CA THR A 300 -42.75 67.85 70.06
C THR A 300 -41.48 67.55 70.85
N GLY A 301 -40.39 67.19 70.16
CA GLY A 301 -39.04 67.13 70.73
C GLY A 301 -37.97 66.86 69.65
N ARG A 302 -37.33 67.93 69.20
CA ARG A 302 -36.14 68.05 68.32
C ARG A 302 -34.98 67.12 68.75
N ARG A 303 -33.92 66.80 68.00
CA ARG A 303 -33.45 66.87 66.58
C ARG A 303 -31.94 66.51 66.68
N ALA A 304 -31.44 65.57 65.86
CA ALA A 304 -30.05 65.37 65.37
C ALA A 304 -29.95 63.90 64.90
N GLU A 305 -30.05 63.53 63.62
CA GLU A 305 -29.10 63.69 62.49
C GLU A 305 -27.72 63.04 62.66
N ALA A 306 -27.30 62.41 61.55
CA ALA A 306 -26.03 61.75 61.20
C ALA A 306 -25.89 60.26 61.60
N ASP A 307 -25.37 59.33 60.80
CA ASP A 307 -25.02 59.21 59.37
C ASP A 307 -24.75 57.68 59.17
N LEU A 308 -25.24 57.04 58.10
CA LEU A 308 -24.44 56.52 56.99
C LEU A 308 -23.13 55.79 57.37
N LEU A 309 -23.16 54.45 57.30
CA LEU A 309 -22.22 53.57 56.57
C LEU A 309 -22.76 52.13 56.50
#